data_AF-A0A849H7Z3-F1
#
_entry.id   AF-A0A849H7Z3-F1
#
_cell.length_a   1.000
_cell.length_b   1.000
_cell.length_c   1.000
_cell.angle_alpha   90.00
_cell.angle_beta   90.00
_cell.angle_gamma   90.00
#
_symmetry.space_group_name_H-M   'P 1'
#
loop_
_entity.id
_entity.type
_entity.pdbx_description
1 polymer ?
#
loop_
_entity_poly.entity_id
_entity_poly.type
_entity_poly.pdbx_seq_one_letter_code
_entity_poly.pdbx_strand_id
1 'polypeptide(L)'
;MNKLLRRARGILGTAFTWAVAWTGLGVGMGALAGIQLGYWVPMALNGAAAGFLAGAAFAVILSVAERKHTLEDLSLKRVALWGAVGGLLLSFIPLAFGVPVPYLLGPLVINTGIGAGMASTSVIMARRGGGRGFVPRMDDPLLSLKGD
;
A
#
# COMPACT_ATOMS: atom_id res chain seq x y z
N MET A 1 -14.13 -25.18 4.99
CA MET A 1 -14.30 -23.71 4.92
C MET A 1 -13.64 -23.16 3.65
N ASN A 2 -14.40 -22.44 2.83
CA ASN A 2 -13.93 -21.98 1.52
C ASN A 2 -12.77 -20.97 1.63
N LYS A 3 -11.76 -21.09 0.74
CA LYS A 3 -10.54 -20.26 0.73
C LYS A 3 -10.84 -18.75 0.66
N LEU A 4 -11.97 -18.39 0.03
CA LEU A 4 -12.51 -17.03 -0.02
C LEU A 4 -12.94 -16.50 1.35
N LEU A 5 -13.64 -17.30 2.15
CA LEU A 5 -14.12 -16.89 3.48
C LEU A 5 -12.95 -16.64 4.44
N ARG A 6 -11.89 -17.46 4.37
CA ARG A 6 -10.69 -17.24 5.19
C ARG A 6 -9.98 -15.92 4.84
N ARG A 7 -9.96 -15.58 3.55
CA ARG A 7 -9.34 -14.35 3.04
C ARG A 7 -10.17 -13.11 3.38
N ALA A 8 -11.49 -13.19 3.23
CA ALA A 8 -12.41 -12.15 3.64
C ALA A 8 -12.32 -11.87 5.15
N ARG A 9 -12.22 -12.92 5.99
CA ARG A 9 -12.01 -12.76 7.44
C ARG A 9 -10.70 -12.04 7.79
N GLY A 10 -9.61 -12.35 7.07
CA GLY A 10 -8.34 -11.66 7.26
C GLY A 10 -8.42 -10.17 6.89
N ILE A 11 -9.00 -9.87 5.73
CA ILE A 11 -9.17 -8.48 5.25
C ILE A 11 -10.06 -7.68 6.21
N LEU A 12 -11.19 -8.25 6.62
CA LEU A 12 -12.09 -7.61 7.58
C LEU A 12 -11.40 -7.39 8.93
N GLY A 13 -10.65 -8.38 9.43
CA GLY A 13 -9.90 -8.25 10.68
C GLY A 13 -8.93 -7.07 10.65
N THR A 14 -8.10 -6.97 9.60
CA THR A 14 -7.16 -5.85 9.46
C THR A 14 -7.87 -4.51 9.30
N ALA A 15 -8.95 -4.46 8.51
CA ALA A 15 -9.75 -3.25 8.33
C ALA A 15 -10.34 -2.75 9.66
N PHE A 16 -10.93 -3.64 10.46
CA PHE A 16 -11.45 -3.28 11.78
C PHE A 16 -10.35 -2.83 12.74
N THR A 17 -9.20 -3.52 12.79
CA THR A 17 -8.08 -3.11 13.65
C THR A 17 -7.61 -1.70 13.30
N TRP A 18 -7.49 -1.39 12.01
CA TRP A 18 -7.09 -0.05 11.57
C TRP A 18 -8.15 1.01 11.82
N ALA A 19 -9.43 0.67 11.67
CA ALA A 19 -10.54 1.56 12.02
C ALA A 19 -10.45 2.01 13.48
N VAL A 20 -10.24 1.06 14.40
CA VAL A 20 -10.07 1.35 15.83
C VAL A 20 -8.83 2.23 16.07
N ALA A 21 -7.70 1.89 15.46
CA ALA A 21 -6.47 2.65 15.61
C ALA A 21 -6.62 4.11 15.15
N TRP A 22 -7.21 4.34 13.97
CA TRP A 22 -7.43 5.68 13.44
C TRP A 22 -8.51 6.46 14.20
N THR A 23 -9.51 5.78 14.75
CA THR A 23 -10.48 6.39 15.66
C THR A 23 -9.77 6.96 16.90
N GLY A 24 -8.95 6.12 17.55
CA GLY A 24 -8.19 6.53 18.73
C GLY A 24 -7.21 7.67 18.42
N LEU A 25 -6.51 7.59 17.29
CA LEU A 25 -5.59 8.64 16.83
C LEU A 25 -6.32 9.97 16.59
N GLY A 26 -7.45 9.93 15.87
CA GLY A 26 -8.26 11.12 15.59
C GLY A 26 -8.77 11.76 16.87
N VAL A 27 -9.45 10.99 17.72
CA VAL A 27 -10.00 11.50 18.99
C VAL A 27 -8.89 12.00 19.92
N GLY A 28 -7.77 11.27 20.01
CA GLY A 28 -6.62 11.66 20.82
C GLY A 28 -6.00 12.97 20.37
N MET A 29 -5.77 13.15 19.06
CA MET A 29 -5.29 14.44 18.52
C MET A 29 -6.30 15.57 18.72
N GLY A 30 -7.59 15.29 18.55
CA GLY A 30 -8.65 16.27 18.81
C GLY A 30 -8.68 16.74 20.26
N ALA A 31 -8.51 15.81 21.21
CA ALA A 31 -8.41 16.13 22.63
C ALA A 31 -7.18 17.01 22.94
N LEU A 32 -6.01 16.67 22.37
CA LEU A 32 -4.78 17.47 22.53
C LEU A 32 -4.91 18.88 21.91
N ALA A 33 -5.67 18.99 20.82
CA ALA A 33 -5.96 20.26 20.16
C ALA A 33 -7.09 21.08 20.82
N GLY A 34 -7.69 20.58 21.91
CA GLY A 34 -8.76 21.27 22.62
C GLY A 34 -10.09 21.31 21.85
N ILE A 35 -10.33 20.37 20.95
CA ILE A 35 -11.56 20.33 20.16
C ILE A 35 -12.77 20.00 21.05
N GLN A 36 -13.84 20.77 20.86
CA GLN A 36 -15.08 20.66 21.62
C GLN A 36 -15.74 19.28 21.47
N LEU A 37 -16.32 18.77 22.56
CA LEU A 37 -16.98 17.46 22.65
C LEU A 37 -17.98 17.17 21.52
N GLY A 38 -18.67 18.20 21.00
CA GLY A 38 -19.61 18.06 19.89
C GLY A 38 -19.01 17.50 18.60
N TYR A 39 -17.69 17.64 18.40
CA TYR A 39 -16.99 17.13 17.21
C TYR A 39 -16.40 15.74 17.40
N TRP A 40 -16.46 15.15 18.59
CA TRP A 40 -15.77 13.89 18.89
C TRP A 40 -16.39 12.72 18.16
N VAL A 41 -17.72 12.66 18.10
CA VAL A 41 -18.44 11.60 17.37
C VAL A 41 -18.17 11.68 15.86
N PRO A 42 -18.33 12.83 15.18
CA PRO A 42 -17.93 12.98 13.78
C PRO A 42 -16.47 12.62 13.52
N MET A 43 -15.56 13.03 14.41
CA MET A 43 -14.13 12.76 14.26
C MET A 43 -13.80 11.28 14.45
N ALA A 44 -14.42 10.61 15.41
CA ALA A 44 -14.31 9.18 15.62
C ALA A 44 -14.82 8.39 14.41
N LEU A 45 -15.99 8.75 13.86
CA LEU A 45 -16.55 8.11 12.68
C LEU A 45 -15.68 8.31 11.43
N ASN A 46 -15.13 9.51 11.24
CA ASN A 46 -14.20 9.80 10.16
C ASN A 46 -12.90 8.99 10.29
N GLY A 47 -12.32 8.94 11.49
CA GLY A 47 -11.15 8.10 11.78
C GLY A 47 -11.43 6.63 11.52
N ALA A 48 -12.57 6.11 12.00
CA ALA A 48 -12.98 4.73 11.77
C ALA A 48 -13.11 4.42 10.26
N ALA A 49 -13.77 5.28 9.50
CA ALA A 49 -13.96 5.09 8.06
C ALA A 49 -12.62 5.11 7.31
N ALA A 50 -11.76 6.10 7.58
CA ALA A 50 -10.45 6.22 6.96
C ALA A 50 -9.55 5.02 7.31
N GLY A 51 -9.50 4.64 8.59
CA GLY A 51 -8.75 3.47 9.05
C GLY A 51 -9.26 2.17 8.44
N PHE A 52 -10.57 1.98 8.39
CA PHE A 52 -11.16 0.78 7.78
C PHE A 52 -10.79 0.66 6.30
N LEU A 53 -10.95 1.73 5.54
CA LEU A 53 -10.62 1.75 4.11
C LEU A 53 -9.13 1.49 3.88
N ALA A 54 -8.26 2.14 4.64
CA ALA A 54 -6.82 1.96 4.53
C ALA A 54 -6.36 0.56 4.98
N GLY A 55 -6.94 0.02 6.05
CA GLY A 55 -6.66 -1.33 6.52
C GLY A 55 -7.15 -2.42 5.56
N ALA A 56 -8.33 -2.22 4.96
CA ALA A 56 -8.84 -3.09 3.91
C ALA A 56 -7.94 -3.03 2.67
N ALA A 57 -7.55 -1.83 2.23
CA ALA A 57 -6.61 -1.62 1.14
C ALA A 57 -5.31 -2.41 1.36
N PHE A 58 -4.71 -2.21 2.53
CA PHE A 58 -3.47 -2.83 2.93
C PHE A 58 -3.58 -4.35 2.97
N ALA A 59 -4.63 -4.89 3.59
CA ALA A 59 -4.84 -6.34 3.66
C ALA A 59 -5.08 -6.96 2.30
N VAL A 60 -5.77 -6.27 1.38
CA VAL A 60 -5.96 -6.73 0.02
C VAL A 60 -4.60 -6.77 -0.71
N ILE A 61 -3.81 -5.69 -0.63
CA ILE A 61 -2.46 -5.62 -1.23
C ILE A 61 -1.58 -6.74 -0.69
N LEU A 62 -1.50 -6.89 0.64
CA LEU A 62 -0.71 -7.91 1.32
C LEU A 62 -1.16 -9.31 0.90
N SER A 63 -2.47 -9.56 0.87
CA SER A 63 -3.01 -10.86 0.46
C SER A 63 -2.63 -11.22 -0.97
N VAL A 64 -2.38 -10.24 -1.84
CA VAL A 64 -2.01 -10.45 -3.24
C VAL A 64 -0.51 -10.55 -3.42
N ALA A 65 0.26 -9.80 -2.64
CA ALA A 65 1.71 -9.91 -2.55
C ALA A 65 2.12 -11.30 -2.00
N GLU A 66 1.54 -11.72 -0.87
CA GLU A 66 1.84 -13.01 -0.23
C GLU A 66 1.35 -14.23 -1.01
N ARG A 67 0.35 -14.08 -1.89
CA ARG A 67 -0.11 -15.20 -2.74
C ARG A 67 0.93 -15.61 -3.79
N LYS A 68 2.01 -14.84 -3.95
CA LYS A 68 3.05 -15.03 -4.96
C LYS A 68 4.43 -15.10 -4.32
N HIS A 69 4.77 -16.25 -3.76
CA HIS A 69 6.17 -16.67 -3.78
C HIS A 69 6.53 -17.07 -5.23
N THR A 70 6.84 -16.05 -6.04
CA THR A 70 7.85 -15.95 -7.13
C THR A 70 7.63 -14.61 -7.85
N LEU A 71 8.58 -13.69 -7.68
CA LEU A 71 8.55 -12.29 -8.19
C LEU A 71 8.73 -12.19 -9.71
N GLU A 72 9.10 -13.29 -10.37
CA GLU A 72 9.46 -13.35 -11.79
C GLU A 72 8.24 -13.30 -12.72
N ASP A 73 7.05 -13.65 -12.22
CA ASP A 73 5.84 -13.89 -13.02
C ASP A 73 4.75 -12.80 -12.83
N LEU A 74 5.13 -11.64 -12.31
CA LEU A 74 4.22 -10.51 -12.09
C LEU A 74 3.97 -9.73 -13.38
N SER A 75 2.85 -10.05 -14.05
CA SER A 75 2.27 -9.24 -15.13
C SER A 75 2.20 -7.76 -14.73
N LEU A 76 2.87 -6.91 -15.50
CA LEU A 76 2.94 -5.44 -15.32
C LEU A 76 1.55 -4.79 -15.17
N LYS A 77 0.55 -5.31 -15.89
CA LYS A 77 -0.85 -4.87 -15.77
C LYS A 77 -1.39 -5.02 -14.36
N ARG A 78 -1.03 -6.11 -13.66
CA ARG A 78 -1.52 -6.40 -12.31
C ARG A 78 -0.88 -5.46 -11.29
N VAL A 79 0.38 -5.12 -11.48
CA VAL A 79 1.13 -4.18 -10.65
C VAL A 79 0.57 -2.76 -10.83
N ALA A 80 0.32 -2.34 -12.07
CA ALA A 80 -0.36 -1.10 -12.38
C ALA A 80 -1.75 -1.03 -11.73
N LEU A 81 -2.50 -2.15 -11.75
CA LEU A 81 -3.81 -2.24 -11.12
C LEU A 81 -3.74 -2.07 -9.59
N TRP A 82 -2.76 -2.68 -8.91
CA TRP A 82 -2.57 -2.50 -7.47
C TRP A 82 -2.13 -1.09 -7.11
N GLY A 83 -1.24 -0.51 -7.91
CA GLY A 83 -0.86 0.90 -7.79
C GLY A 83 -2.05 1.84 -7.97
N ALA A 84 -2.91 1.59 -8.97
CA ALA A 84 -4.13 2.35 -9.21
C ALA A 84 -5.09 2.24 -8.02
N VAL A 85 -5.31 1.04 -7.49
CA VAL A 85 -6.17 0.79 -6.32
C VAL A 85 -5.63 1.52 -5.08
N GLY A 86 -4.31 1.45 -4.83
CA GLY A 86 -3.68 2.17 -3.72
C GLY A 86 -3.79 3.69 -3.86
N GLY A 87 -3.53 4.20 -5.06
CA GLY A 87 -3.68 5.62 -5.39
C GLY A 87 -5.11 6.13 -5.21
N LEU A 88 -6.09 5.36 -5.69
CA LEU A 88 -7.51 5.64 -5.52
C LEU A 88 -7.92 5.70 -4.05
N LEU A 89 -7.43 4.78 -3.23
CA LEU A 89 -7.76 4.74 -1.79
C LEU A 89 -7.16 5.94 -1.04
N LEU A 90 -5.96 6.40 -1.42
CA LEU A 90 -5.37 7.64 -0.88
C LEU A 90 -6.21 8.88 -1.20
N SER A 91 -6.91 8.91 -2.34
CA SER A 91 -7.74 10.04 -2.74
C SER A 91 -8.97 10.27 -1.86
N PHE A 92 -9.35 9.30 -1.02
CA PHE A 92 -10.43 9.45 -0.05
C PHE A 92 -9.97 10.03 1.30
N ILE A 93 -8.67 10.14 1.55
CA ILE A 93 -8.13 10.72 2.81
C ILE A 93 -8.70 12.12 3.10
N PRO A 94 -8.83 13.04 2.13
CA PRO A 94 -9.39 14.38 2.39
C PRO A 94 -10.83 14.38 2.92
N LEU A 95 -11.63 13.33 2.68
CA LEU A 95 -12.98 13.23 3.26
C LEU A 95 -12.95 13.19 4.77
N ALA A 96 -11.92 12.56 5.36
CA ALA A 96 -11.76 12.51 6.81
C ALA A 96 -11.53 13.90 7.42
N PHE A 97 -11.17 14.89 6.60
CA PHE A 97 -10.96 16.29 6.96
C PHE A 97 -12.14 17.19 6.53
N GLY A 98 -13.27 16.60 6.12
CA GLY A 98 -14.48 17.33 5.74
C GLY A 98 -14.45 17.92 4.33
N VAL A 99 -13.50 17.50 3.48
CA VAL A 99 -13.45 17.96 2.09
C VAL A 99 -14.61 17.35 1.29
N PRO A 100 -15.47 18.16 0.65
CA PRO A 100 -16.62 17.65 -0.08
C PRO A 100 -16.22 16.77 -1.28
N VAL A 101 -17.00 15.71 -1.53
CA VAL A 101 -16.78 14.72 -2.60
C VAL A 101 -16.46 15.34 -3.98
N PRO A 102 -17.10 16.43 -4.44
CA PRO A 102 -16.79 17.04 -5.73
C PRO A 102 -15.33 17.49 -5.89
N TYR A 103 -14.67 17.89 -4.78
CA TYR A 103 -13.26 18.31 -4.79
C TYR A 103 -12.26 17.15 -4.84
N LEU A 104 -12.74 15.92 -4.72
CA LEU A 104 -11.88 14.72 -4.74
C LEU A 104 -11.58 14.23 -6.15
N LEU A 105 -12.29 14.72 -7.17
CA LEU A 105 -12.10 14.29 -8.56
C LEU A 105 -10.65 14.49 -9.05
N GLY A 106 -10.03 15.63 -8.70
CA GLY A 106 -8.63 15.90 -9.01
C GLY A 106 -7.68 14.89 -8.33
N PRO A 107 -7.67 14.79 -6.99
CA PRO A 107 -6.91 13.80 -6.26
C PRO A 107 -7.17 12.34 -6.68
N LEU A 108 -8.41 12.00 -7.07
CA LEU A 108 -8.77 10.68 -7.59
C LEU A 108 -8.01 10.35 -8.86
N VAL A 109 -8.06 11.23 -9.85
CA VAL A 109 -7.39 10.99 -11.14
C VAL A 109 -5.88 11.00 -10.97
N ILE A 110 -5.35 11.97 -10.22
CA ILE A 110 -3.91 12.15 -10.02
C ILE A 110 -3.30 10.98 -9.25
N ASN A 111 -3.83 10.65 -8.07
CA ASN A 111 -3.22 9.62 -7.23
C ASN A 111 -3.38 8.23 -7.83
N THR A 112 -4.50 7.93 -8.49
CA THR A 112 -4.70 6.67 -9.22
C THR A 112 -3.66 6.50 -10.32
N GLY A 113 -3.43 7.54 -11.12
CA GLY A 113 -2.43 7.54 -12.19
C GLY A 113 -1.00 7.42 -11.67
N ILE A 114 -0.65 8.21 -10.66
CA ILE A 114 0.68 8.19 -10.01
C ILE A 114 0.93 6.84 -9.35
N GLY A 115 -0.05 6.31 -8.62
CA GLY A 115 0.06 5.01 -7.96
C GLY A 115 0.30 3.89 -8.97
N ALA A 116 -0.46 3.87 -10.07
CA ALA A 116 -0.26 2.91 -11.16
C ALA A 116 1.13 3.04 -11.81
N GLY A 117 1.57 4.27 -12.08
CA GLY A 117 2.87 4.57 -12.67
C GLY A 117 4.03 4.13 -11.77
N MET A 118 4.05 4.60 -10.52
CA MET A 118 5.07 4.29 -9.50
C MET A 118 5.22 2.79 -9.26
N ALA A 119 4.10 2.08 -9.09
CA ALA A 119 4.14 0.63 -8.90
C ALA A 119 4.76 -0.07 -10.12
N SER A 120 4.38 0.34 -11.33
CA SER A 120 4.88 -0.23 -12.58
C SER A 120 6.38 0.05 -12.79
N THR A 121 6.83 1.28 -12.54
CA THR A 121 8.24 1.67 -12.69
C THR A 121 9.14 0.95 -11.70
N SER A 122 8.71 0.77 -10.45
CA SER A 122 9.48 0.04 -9.43
C SER A 122 9.73 -1.41 -9.84
N VAL A 123 8.74 -2.07 -10.46
CA VAL A 123 8.92 -3.44 -10.99
C VAL A 123 9.82 -3.48 -12.22
N ILE A 124 9.73 -2.49 -13.11
CA ILE A 124 10.63 -2.38 -14.26
C ILE A 124 12.08 -2.19 -13.79
N MET A 125 12.32 -1.34 -12.78
CA MET A 125 13.64 -1.11 -12.21
C MET A 125 14.18 -2.35 -11.50
N ALA A 126 13.35 -3.03 -10.70
CA ALA A 126 13.74 -4.27 -10.03
C ALA A 126 14.17 -5.36 -11.04
N ARG A 127 13.46 -5.49 -12.17
CA ARG A 127 13.85 -6.40 -13.27
C ARG A 127 15.17 -6.03 -13.92
N ARG A 128 15.48 -4.75 -14.03
CA ARG A 128 16.75 -4.26 -14.61
C ARG A 128 17.93 -4.39 -13.64
N GLY A 129 17.69 -4.28 -12.33
CA GLY A 129 18.72 -4.42 -11.30
C GLY A 129 19.15 -5.87 -11.02
N GLY A 130 18.22 -6.83 -11.11
CA GLY A 130 18.51 -8.25 -10.88
C GLY A 130 19.35 -8.94 -11.97
N GLY A 131 19.50 -8.31 -13.15
CA GLY A 131 20.26 -8.86 -14.28
C GLY A 131 21.73 -8.44 -14.36
N ARG A 132 22.24 -7.68 -13.38
CA ARG A 132 23.65 -7.27 -13.32
C ARG A 132 24.26 -7.60 -11.96
N GLY A 133 24.28 -8.87 -11.61
CA GLY A 133 25.31 -9.39 -10.72
C GLY A 133 26.64 -9.34 -11.47
N PHE A 134 27.50 -8.39 -11.11
CA PHE A 134 28.91 -8.42 -11.46
C PHE A 134 29.49 -9.73 -10.91
N VAL A 135 29.82 -10.67 -11.78
CA VAL A 135 30.58 -11.88 -11.43
C VAL A 135 32.03 -11.56 -11.77
N PRO A 136 32.91 -11.26 -10.79
CA PRO A 136 34.31 -11.53 -10.99
C PRO A 136 34.42 -13.05 -11.13
N ARG A 137 34.65 -13.50 -12.36
CA ARG A 137 34.92 -14.91 -12.65
C ARG A 137 36.20 -15.27 -11.92
N MET A 138 36.11 -16.04 -10.82
CA MET A 138 37.27 -16.58 -10.10
C MET A 138 37.91 -17.78 -10.84
N ASP A 139 37.80 -17.78 -12.17
CA ASP A 139 38.39 -18.76 -13.06
C ASP A 139 39.15 -18.01 -14.15
N ASP A 140 39.90 -16.96 -13.74
CA ASP A 140 41.04 -16.46 -14.50
C ASP A 140 42.25 -17.36 -14.21
N PRO A 141 42.63 -18.28 -15.12
CA PRO A 141 43.83 -19.12 -14.99
C PRO A 141 45.14 -18.32 -14.98
N LEU A 142 45.08 -16.99 -15.08
CA LEU A 142 46.25 -16.10 -15.10
C LEU A 142 46.86 -15.83 -13.73
N LEU A 143 46.23 -16.25 -12.63
CA LEU A 143 46.78 -16.14 -11.27
C LEU A 143 47.59 -17.36 -10.80
N SER A 144 47.56 -18.49 -11.54
CA SER A 144 48.33 -19.69 -11.17
C SER A 144 49.71 -19.79 -11.82
N LEU A 145 50.11 -18.80 -12.64
CA LEU A 145 51.41 -18.78 -13.33
C LEU A 145 52.41 -17.80 -12.73
N LYS A 146 52.20 -17.36 -11.49
CA LYS A 146 53.04 -16.33 -10.86
C LYS A 146 53.54 -16.74 -9.46
N GLY A 147 53.90 -18.00 -9.32
CA GLY A 147 54.49 -18.55 -8.11
C GLY A 147 55.42 -19.71 -8.45
N ASP A 148 56.49 -19.41 -9.17
CA ASP A 148 57.78 -20.12 -9.14
C ASP A 148 58.88 -19.06 -9.02
#